data_AF-A0ABD3C931-F1
#
_entry.id   AF-A0ABD3C931-F1
#
_cell.length_a   1.000
_cell.length_b   1.000
_cell.length_c   1.000
_cell.angle_alpha   90.00
_cell.angle_beta   90.00
_cell.angle_gamma   90.00
#
_symmetry.space_group_name_H-M   'P 1'
#
loop_
_entity.id
_entity.type
_entity.pdbx_description
1 polymer ?
#
loop_
_entity_poly.entity_id
_entity_poly.type
_entity_poly.pdbx_seq_one_letter_code
_entity_poly.pdbx_strand_id
1 'polypeptide(L)' 'MCLGFLDGGLSPRTAIVIGGYQLEDNLLQFDLAASRLGFSATLLGRQTTCANFNFTSNA' A
#
# COMPACT_ATOMS: atom_id res chain seq x y z
N MET A 1 -9.19 6.94 -18.43
CA MET A 1 -7.93 6.71 -17.69
C MET A 1 -7.46 8.05 -17.16
N CYS A 2 -7.15 8.15 -15.86
CA CYS A 2 -6.75 9.41 -15.21
C CYS A 2 -5.52 9.16 -14.31
N LEU A 3 -4.78 10.22 -14.00
CA LEU A 3 -3.70 10.16 -13.01
C LEU A 3 -4.32 10.21 -11.60
N GLY A 4 -4.05 9.19 -10.77
CA GLY A 4 -4.62 9.04 -9.42
C GLY A 4 -3.95 9.91 -8.34
N PHE A 5 -3.75 11.20 -8.63
CA PHE A 5 -3.20 12.19 -7.70
C PHE A 5 -4.24 13.28 -7.43
N LEU A 6 -4.18 13.87 -6.22
CA LEU A 6 -5.07 14.95 -5.80
C LEU A 6 -4.24 16.18 -5.42
N ASP A 7 -4.81 17.37 -5.63
CA ASP A 7 -4.25 18.62 -5.12
C ASP A 7 -4.48 18.71 -3.60
N GLY A 8 -3.40 18.84 -2.83
CA GLY A 8 -3.43 18.96 -1.38
C GLY A 8 -3.75 20.37 -0.87
N GLY A 9 -3.87 21.36 -1.77
CA GLY A 9 -4.02 22.76 -1.44
C GLY A 9 -2.71 23.41 -0.99
N LEU A 10 -2.80 24.66 -0.50
CA LEU A 10 -1.63 25.50 -0.21
C LEU A 10 -0.89 25.12 1.09
N SER A 11 -1.58 24.50 2.05
CA SER A 11 -1.05 24.20 3.38
C SER A 11 -1.45 22.80 3.85
N PRO A 12 -1.06 21.73 3.14
CA PRO A 12 -1.36 20.37 3.57
C PRO A 12 -0.59 20.02 4.85
N ARG A 13 -1.17 19.17 5.70
CA ARG A 13 -0.50 18.67 6.91
C ARG A 13 0.79 17.91 6.59
N THR A 14 0.78 17.16 5.49
CA THR A 14 1.92 16.39 4.97
C THR A 14 2.02 16.64 3.47
N ALA A 15 3.22 16.90 2.96
CA ALA A 15 3.42 17.20 1.54
C ALA A 15 3.03 16.04 0.59
N ILE A 16 3.19 14.79 1.04
CA ILE A 16 2.86 13.59 0.26
C ILE A 16 2.12 12.61 1.17
N VAL A 17 1.00 12.10 0.67
CA VAL A 17 0.24 11.01 1.31
C VAL A 17 0.16 9.86 0.32
N ILE A 18 0.74 8.71 0.70
CA ILE A 18 0.54 7.46 -0.04
C ILE A 18 -0.80 6.88 0.40
N GLY A 19 -1.81 6.95 -0.48
CA GLY A 19 -3.18 6.53 -0.21
C GLY A 19 -3.42 5.04 -0.46
N GLY A 20 -4.63 4.57 -0.14
CA GLY A 20 -5.01 3.16 -0.27
C GLY A 20 -4.73 2.57 -1.65
N TYR A 21 -5.07 3.31 -2.72
CA TYR A 21 -4.83 2.86 -4.10
C TYR A 21 -3.36 2.59 -4.41
N GLN A 22 -2.43 3.38 -3.85
CA GLN A 22 -1.00 3.14 -4.01
C GLN A 22 -0.49 1.93 -3.20
N LEU A 23 -1.23 1.51 -2.17
CA LEU A 23 -0.87 0.38 -1.31
C LEU A 23 -1.47 -0.95 -1.80
N GLU A 24 -2.48 -0.91 -2.68
CA GLU A 24 -3.09 -2.10 -3.26
C GLU A 24 -2.05 -3.01 -3.92
N ASP A 25 -2.17 -4.32 -3.69
CA ASP A 25 -1.29 -5.37 -4.20
C ASP A 25 0.21 -5.13 -3.97
N ASN A 26 0.56 -4.43 -2.89
CA ASN A 26 1.92 -4.35 -2.35
C ASN A 26 1.90 -4.87 -0.90
N LEU A 27 2.82 -5.77 -0.57
CA LEU A 27 2.98 -6.22 0.81
C LEU A 27 3.82 -5.18 1.56
N LEU A 28 3.23 -4.55 2.58
CA LEU A 28 3.92 -3.62 3.47
C LEU A 28 4.23 -4.29 4.81
N GLN A 29 5.46 -4.15 5.28
CA GLN A 29 5.92 -4.63 6.58
C GLN A 29 6.37 -3.46 7.45
N PHE A 30 5.61 -3.18 8.51
CA PHE A 30 5.97 -2.20 9.54
C PHE A 30 6.81 -2.91 10.61
N ASP A 31 8.13 -2.74 10.55
CA ASP A 31 9.07 -3.29 11.52
C ASP A 31 9.39 -2.22 12.56
N LEU A 32 8.61 -2.19 13.65
CA LEU A 32 8.76 -1.19 14.71
C LEU A 32 10.05 -1.38 15.50
N ALA A 33 10.49 -2.63 15.70
CA ALA A 33 11.71 -2.93 16.44
C ALA A 33 12.96 -2.41 15.71
N ALA A 34 12.99 -2.53 14.38
CA ALA A 34 14.06 -1.96 13.56
C ALA A 34 13.80 -0.51 13.10
N SER A 35 12.66 0.10 13.48
CA SER A 35 12.22 1.42 12.99
C SER A 35 12.25 1.53 11.46
N ARG A 36 11.75 0.50 10.75
CA ARG A 36 11.83 0.37 9.30
C ARG A 36 10.48 0.03 8.67
N LEU A 37 10.22 0.59 7.50
CA LEU A 37 9.16 0.14 6.60
C LEU A 37 9.78 -0.67 5.45
N GLY A 38 9.41 -1.94 5.34
CA GLY A 38 9.70 -2.79 4.18
C GLY A 38 8.49 -2.81 3.24
N PHE A 39 8.74 -2.90 1.94
CA PHE A 39 7.67 -3.06 0.93
C PHE A 39 8.15 -3.99 -0.19
N SER A 40 7.21 -4.74 -0.77
CA SER A 40 7.46 -5.50 -1.99
C SER A 40 7.35 -4.60 -3.22
N ALA A 41 7.88 -5.05 -4.36
CA ALA A 41 7.32 -4.61 -5.65
C ALA A 41 5.87 -5.12 -5.77
N THR A 42 5.10 -4.59 -6.74
CA THR A 42 3.73 -5.04 -6.97
C THR A 42 3.66 -6.57 -7.10
N LEU A 43 2.73 -7.18 -6.36
CA LEU A 43 2.50 -8.62 -6.36
C LEU A 43 2.00 -9.12 -7.71
N LEU A 44 1.42 -8.23 -8.53
CA LEU A 44 1.01 -8.52 -9.91
C LEU A 44 2.20 -9.00 -10.76
N GLY A 45 3.39 -8.43 -10.53
CA GLY A 45 4.63 -8.88 -11.19
C GLY A 45 5.07 -10.28 -10.78
N ARG A 46 4.53 -10.80 -9.67
CA ARG A 46 4.72 -12.17 -9.18
C ARG A 46 3.51 -13.06 -9.45
N GLN A 47 2.58 -12.62 -10.31
CA GLN A 47 1.35 -13.35 -10.65
C GLN A 47 0.47 -13.70 -9.43
N THR A 48 0.42 -12.81 -8.44
CA THR A 48 -0.46 -12.96 -7.28
C THR A 48 -1.02 -11.60 -6.83
N THR A 49 -1.97 -11.60 -5.91
CA THR A 49 -2.60 -10.41 -5.33
C THR A 49 -2.67 -10.56 -3.81
N CYS A 50 -2.98 -9.48 -3.09
CA CYS A 50 -3.24 -9.58 -1.64
C CYS A 50 -4.44 -10.48 -1.34
N ALA A 51 -5.44 -10.52 -2.21
CA ALA A 51 -6.65 -11.33 -2.05
C ALA A 51 -6.43 -12.85 -2.23
N ASN A 52 -5.34 -13.25 -2.89
CA ASN A 52 -4.99 -14.67 -3.07
C ASN A 52 -4.46 -15.33 -1.79
N PHE A 53 -4.31 -14.59 -0.70
CA PHE A 53 -3.96 -15.18 0.59
C PHE A 53 -5.08 -16.11 1.05
N ASN A 54 -4.71 -17.31 1.52
CA ASN A 54 -5.67 -18.31 1.99
C ASN A 54 -6.22 -17.91 3.37
N PHE A 55 -7.28 -17.10 3.37
CA PHE A 55 -8.04 -16.77 4.57
C PHE A 55 -9.09 -17.86 4.82
N THR A 56 -8.97 -18.58 5.93
CA THR A 56 -10.04 -19.45 6.44
C THR A 56 -10.83 -18.69 7.49
N SER A 57 -12.12 -18.48 7.28
CA SER A 57 -12.99 -17.90 8.31
C SER A 57 -13.33 -18.95 9.36
N ASN A 58 -13.03 -18.67 10.63
CA ASN A 58 -13.68 -19.37 11.73
C ASN A 58 -15.01 -18.67 11.96
N ALA A 59 -16.11 -19.32 11.54
CA ALA A 59 -17.46 -18.85 11.78
C ALA A 59 -17.84 -18.96 13.26
#